data_AF-A0A915MK09-F1
#
_entry.id   AF-A0A915MK09-F1
#
_cell.length_a   1.000
_cell.length_b   1.000
_cell.length_c   1.000
_cell.angle_alpha   90.00
_cell.angle_beta   90.00
_cell.angle_gamma   90.00
#
_symmetry.space_group_name_H-M   'P 1'
#
loop_
_entity.id
_entity.type
_entity.pdbx_description
1 polymer ?
#
loop_
_entity_poly.entity_id
_entity_poly.type
_entity_poly.pdbx_seq_one_letter_code
_entity_poly.pdbx_strand_id
1 'polypeptide(L)'
;MYAQIVMVLERSVDKRTLATVQLDYSIRMNDPGRETRGLMVIRQTKKTRAKQRKQAIANWKSIGRKIITMAKELGLEATSYLLHSHDRLVTDETVGGGGGQNPRNSFGIRPPTSIA
;
A
#
# COMPACT_ATOMS: atom_id res chain seq x y z
N MET A 1 -5.53 -3.68 -2.55
CA MET A 1 -6.71 -4.53 -2.33
C MET A 1 -7.95 -3.97 -3.03
N TYR A 2 -8.39 -2.73 -2.70
CA TYR A 2 -9.61 -2.14 -3.25
C TYR A 2 -9.63 -1.98 -4.79
N ALA A 3 -8.52 -1.56 -5.38
CA ALA A 3 -8.46 -1.30 -6.82
C ALA A 3 -8.52 -2.55 -7.72
N GLN A 4 -8.19 -3.73 -7.19
CA GLN A 4 -8.39 -5.00 -7.93
C GLN A 4 -9.87 -5.37 -7.97
N ILE A 5 -10.60 -5.13 -6.87
CA ILE A 5 -12.04 -5.37 -6.76
C ILE A 5 -12.80 -4.46 -7.74
N VAL A 6 -12.46 -3.16 -7.78
CA VAL A 6 -13.07 -2.20 -8.73
C VAL A 6 -12.83 -2.60 -10.19
N MET A 7 -11.60 -3.01 -10.54
CA MET A 7 -11.25 -3.38 -11.91
C MET A 7 -11.97 -4.66 -12.40
N VAL A 8 -12.23 -5.61 -11.49
CA VAL A 8 -13.01 -6.82 -11.79
C VAL A 8 -14.49 -6.46 -11.95
N LEU A 9 -15.03 -5.62 -11.06
CA LEU A 9 -16.42 -5.15 -11.15
C LEU A 9 -16.67 -4.41 -12.47
N GLU A 10 -15.82 -3.45 -12.84
CA GLU A 10 -15.93 -2.70 -14.10
C GLU A 10 -15.92 -3.59 -15.36
N ARG A 11 -15.18 -4.71 -15.35
CA ARG A 11 -15.17 -5.69 -16.46
C ARG A 11 -16.34 -6.67 -16.43
N SER A 12 -16.94 -6.87 -15.27
CA SER A 12 -18.08 -7.78 -15.08
C SER A 12 -19.45 -7.12 -15.30
N VAL A 13 -19.50 -5.79 -15.38
CA VAL A 13 -20.73 -5.02 -15.57
C VAL A 13 -21.02 -4.85 -17.06
N ASP A 14 -22.26 -5.11 -17.44
CA ASP A 14 -22.73 -4.94 -18.81
C ASP A 14 -22.65 -3.48 -19.27
N LYS A 15 -22.44 -3.25 -20.57
CA LYS A 15 -22.16 -1.91 -21.13
C LYS A 15 -23.25 -0.89 -20.80
N ARG A 16 -24.50 -1.37 -20.70
CA ARG A 16 -25.67 -0.54 -20.39
C ARG A 16 -25.67 -0.07 -18.94
N THR A 17 -25.42 -0.95 -17.99
CA THR A 17 -25.33 -0.62 -16.56
C THR A 17 -24.11 0.24 -16.27
N LEU A 18 -23.00 -0.02 -16.95
CA LEU A 18 -21.79 0.82 -16.85
C LEU A 18 -22.06 2.26 -17.29
N ALA A 19 -22.80 2.45 -18.38
CA ALA A 19 -23.17 3.78 -18.86
C ALA A 19 -24.05 4.55 -17.84
N THR A 20 -24.99 3.86 -17.19
CA THR A 20 -25.81 4.46 -16.12
C THR A 20 -24.95 4.86 -14.92
N VAL A 21 -24.11 3.96 -14.43
CA VAL A 21 -23.19 4.21 -13.31
C VAL A 21 -22.24 5.38 -13.64
N GLN A 22 -21.71 5.44 -14.86
CA GLN A 22 -20.85 6.53 -15.31
C GLN A 22 -21.60 7.87 -15.30
N LEU A 23 -22.88 7.90 -15.66
CA LEU A 23 -23.70 9.12 -15.57
C LEU A 23 -23.96 9.51 -14.11
N ASP A 24 -24.24 8.56 -13.23
CA ASP A 24 -24.56 8.82 -11.82
C ASP A 24 -23.36 9.38 -11.04
N TYR A 25 -22.14 8.91 -11.33
CA TYR A 25 -20.91 9.36 -10.68
C TYR A 25 -20.17 10.49 -11.41
N SER A 26 -20.74 11.04 -12.48
CA SER A 26 -20.15 12.14 -13.25
C SER A 26 -20.71 13.50 -12.84
N ILE A 27 -19.85 14.53 -12.86
CA ILE A 27 -20.24 15.90 -12.52
C ILE A 27 -20.61 16.65 -13.79
N ARG A 28 -21.83 17.20 -13.85
CA ARG A 28 -22.28 18.05 -14.98
C ARG A 28 -21.49 19.35 -15.00
N MET A 29 -20.91 19.68 -16.15
CA MET A 29 -20.22 20.95 -16.39
C MET A 29 -21.13 21.87 -17.20
N ASN A 30 -21.18 23.14 -16.83
CA ASN A 30 -22.12 24.11 -17.40
C ASN A 30 -21.52 24.76 -18.66
N ASP A 31 -21.40 23.99 -19.74
CA ASP A 31 -20.99 24.50 -21.06
C ASP A 31 -22.22 24.67 -21.97
N PRO A 32 -22.53 25.88 -22.46
CA PRO A 32 -23.68 26.09 -23.32
C PRO A 32 -23.42 25.48 -24.71
N GLY A 33 -24.18 24.44 -25.06
CA GLY A 33 -24.21 23.83 -26.39
C GLY A 33 -23.89 22.34 -26.46
N ARG A 34 -23.36 21.74 -25.39
CA ARG A 34 -23.12 20.29 -25.29
C ARG A 34 -23.12 19.84 -23.83
N GLU A 35 -23.71 18.67 -23.55
CA GLU A 35 -23.58 18.07 -22.22
C GLU A 35 -22.13 17.60 -22.00
N THR A 36 -21.35 18.41 -21.30
CA THR A 36 -20.00 18.07 -20.85
C THR A 36 -20.07 17.55 -19.41
N ARG A 37 -19.44 16.40 -19.15
CA ARG A 37 -19.41 15.77 -17.81
C ARG A 37 -17.99 15.40 -17.41
N GLY A 38 -17.60 15.76 -16.19
CA GLY A 38 -16.31 15.40 -15.60
C GLY A 38 -16.35 14.04 -14.92
N LEU A 39 -15.35 13.19 -15.18
CA LEU A 39 -15.16 11.90 -14.52
C LEU A 39 -13.70 11.78 -14.06
N MET A 40 -13.48 11.43 -12.79
CA MET A 40 -12.14 11.17 -12.28
C MET A 40 -11.76 9.71 -12.53
N VAL A 41 -10.73 9.48 -13.34
CA VAL A 41 -10.24 8.13 -13.65
C VAL A 41 -8.92 7.90 -12.90
N ILE A 42 -8.94 7.02 -11.90
CA ILE A 42 -7.70 6.58 -11.23
C ILE A 42 -7.09 5.46 -12.07
N ARG A 43 -6.16 5.81 -12.95
CA ARG A 43 -5.39 4.81 -13.70
C ARG A 43 -4.30 4.21 -12.81
N GLN A 44 -4.34 2.89 -12.63
CA GLN A 44 -3.20 2.17 -12.07
C GLN A 44 -2.12 2.03 -13.13
N THR A 45 -1.11 2.91 -13.08
CA THR A 45 0.07 2.77 -13.92
C THR A 45 1.04 1.76 -13.29
N LYS A 46 1.61 0.87 -14.11
CA LYS A 46 2.70 0.00 -13.66
C LYS A 46 3.85 0.88 -13.16
N LYS A 47 4.43 0.56 -11.99
CA LYS A 47 5.60 1.29 -11.49
C LYS A 47 6.72 1.16 -12.53
N THR A 48 7.32 2.28 -12.90
CA THR A 48 8.48 2.27 -13.80
C THR A 48 9.67 1.60 -13.13
N ARG A 49 10.61 1.08 -13.92
CA ARG A 49 11.87 0.50 -13.42
C ARG A 49 12.62 1.49 -12.51
N ALA A 50 12.61 2.78 -12.85
CA ALA A 50 13.20 3.82 -12.01
C ALA A 50 12.52 3.95 -10.63
N LYS A 51 11.18 3.95 -10.60
CA LYS A 51 10.40 4.03 -9.34
C LYS A 51 10.60 2.78 -8.49
N GLN A 52 10.68 1.60 -9.11
CA GLN A 52 10.99 0.35 -8.41
C GLN A 52 12.39 0.39 -7.78
N ARG A 53 13.41 0.83 -8.52
CA ARG A 53 14.78 0.99 -7.99
C ARG A 53 14.82 1.96 -6.82
N LYS A 54 14.16 3.13 -6.94
CA LYS A 54 14.07 4.11 -5.85
C LYS A 54 13.46 3.51 -4.58
N GLN A 55 12.38 2.73 -4.72
CA GLN A 55 11.74 2.05 -3.59
C GLN A 55 12.66 0.98 -2.97
N ALA A 56 13.31 0.16 -3.79
CA ALA A 56 14.22 -0.88 -3.30
C ALA A 56 15.36 -0.29 -2.46
N ILE A 57 15.98 0.80 -2.95
CA ILE A 57 17.04 1.51 -2.22
C ILE A 57 16.50 2.10 -0.90
N ALA A 58 15.30 2.69 -0.91
CA ALA A 58 14.68 3.23 0.29
C ALA A 58 14.43 2.12 1.34
N ASN A 59 13.93 0.97 0.89
CA ASN A 59 13.66 -0.18 1.74
C ASN A 59 14.95 -0.75 2.34
N TRP A 60 16.02 -0.91 1.55
CA TRP A 60 17.31 -1.39 2.06
C TRP A 60 17.91 -0.45 3.11
N LYS A 61 17.81 0.87 2.91
CA LYS A 61 18.24 1.86 3.91
C LYS A 61 17.41 1.76 5.19
N SER A 62 16.10 1.54 5.06
CA SER A 62 15.20 1.38 6.21
C SER A 62 15.56 0.13 7.02
N ILE A 63 15.69 -1.01 6.35
CA ILE A 63 16.07 -2.29 6.97
C ILE A 63 17.44 -2.18 7.64
N GLY A 64 18.45 -1.62 6.96
CA GLY A 64 19.78 -1.44 7.52
C GLY A 64 19.77 -0.61 8.81
N ARG A 65 19.02 0.51 8.85
CA ARG A 65 18.86 1.30 10.07
C ARG A 65 18.21 0.50 11.19
N LYS A 66 17.15 -0.25 10.89
CA LYS A 66 16.46 -1.10 11.88
C LYS A 66 17.38 -2.18 12.44
N ILE A 67 18.19 -2.83 11.61
CA ILE A 67 19.17 -3.83 12.04
C ILE A 67 20.19 -3.20 13.00
N ILE A 68 20.71 -2.01 12.68
CA ILE A 68 21.65 -1.30 13.56
C ILE A 68 21.01 -0.99 14.91
N THR A 69 19.75 -0.55 14.93
CA THR A 69 19.01 -0.31 16.18
C THR A 69 18.80 -1.60 16.96
N MET A 70 18.32 -2.67 16.31
CA MET A 70 18.10 -3.97 16.96
C MET A 70 19.41 -4.56 17.51
N ALA A 71 20.52 -4.45 16.78
CA ALA A 71 21.82 -4.92 17.25
C ALA A 71 22.30 -4.20 18.51
N LYS A 72 21.94 -2.91 18.66
CA LYS A 72 22.24 -2.12 19.86
C LYS A 72 21.33 -2.48 21.04
N GLU A 73 20.08 -2.84 20.79
CA GLU A 73 19.07 -3.08 21.85
C GLU A 73 19.01 -4.54 22.31
N LEU A 74 19.03 -5.50 21.37
CA LEU A 74 18.86 -6.94 21.63
C LEU A 74 20.17 -7.74 21.52
N GLY A 75 21.23 -7.13 20.99
CA GLY A 75 22.50 -7.80 20.70
C GLY A 75 22.55 -8.47 19.32
N LEU A 76 23.75 -8.89 18.92
CA LEU A 76 24.04 -9.39 17.57
C LEU A 76 23.35 -10.72 17.26
N GLU A 77 23.37 -11.67 18.21
CA GLU A 77 22.80 -13.01 18.02
C GLU A 77 21.28 -12.97 17.82
N ALA A 78 20.57 -12.24 18.68
CA ALA A 78 19.12 -12.05 18.55
C ALA A 78 18.75 -11.34 17.23
N THR A 79 19.55 -10.34 16.85
CA THR A 79 19.32 -9.60 15.60
C THR A 79 19.60 -10.47 14.37
N SER A 80 20.65 -11.29 14.40
CA SER A 80 20.99 -12.24 13.33
C SER A 80 19.88 -13.28 13.16
N TYR A 81 19.41 -13.86 14.26
CA TYR A 81 18.28 -14.78 14.24
C TYR A 81 17.03 -14.13 13.65
N LEU A 82 16.66 -12.93 14.09
CA LEU A 82 15.48 -12.22 13.56
C LEU A 82 15.62 -11.85 12.08
N LEU A 83 16.81 -11.44 11.63
CA LEU A 83 17.05 -11.08 10.23
C LEU A 83 16.89 -12.27 9.29
N HIS A 84 17.33 -13.45 9.74
CA HIS A 84 17.25 -14.69 8.97
C HIS A 84 15.97 -15.48 9.23
N SER A 85 15.20 -15.11 10.25
CA SER A 85 13.89 -15.68 10.52
C SER A 85 12.91 -15.31 9.41
N HIS A 86 11.97 -16.21 9.13
CA HIS A 86 10.83 -15.92 8.25
C HIS A 86 9.76 -15.08 8.97
N ASP A 87 10.00 -14.72 10.23
CA ASP A 87 9.05 -14.03 11.07
C ASP A 87 9.04 -12.54 10.71
N ARG A 88 7.98 -12.13 10.00
CA ARG A 88 7.81 -10.76 9.54
C ARG A 88 7.37 -9.87 10.71
N LEU A 89 8.32 -9.44 11.54
CA LEU A 89 8.05 -8.48 12.62
C LEU A 89 7.73 -7.06 12.10
N VAL A 90 7.96 -6.78 10.83
CA VAL A 90 7.72 -5.45 10.23
C VAL A 90 6.38 -5.45 9.51
N THR A 91 5.34 -4.95 10.18
CA THR A 91 4.17 -4.42 9.48
C THR A 91 4.63 -3.22 8.65
N ASP A 92 4.33 -3.25 7.34
CA ASP A 92 4.67 -2.21 6.37
C ASP A 92 3.74 -0.99 6.54
N GLU A 93 3.70 -0.44 7.75
CA GLU A 93 3.05 0.83 8.06
C GLU A 93 3.98 1.94 7.57
N THR A 94 4.04 2.19 6.26
CA THR A 94 4.38 3.49 5.61
C THR A 94 4.75 3.35 4.11
N VAL A 95 3.86 2.76 3.31
CA VAL A 95 3.78 3.12 1.87
C VAL A 95 2.38 3.63 1.54
N GLY A 96 1.95 4.63 2.30
CA GLY A 96 0.76 5.45 2.03
C GLY A 96 1.01 6.83 2.60
N GLY A 97 0.98 7.85 1.75
CA GLY A 97 1.11 9.24 2.20
C GLY A 97 -0.07 9.63 3.09
N GLY A 98 0.24 10.26 4.22
CA GLY A 98 -0.74 10.81 5.15
C GLY A 98 -0.04 11.19 6.44
N GLY A 99 0.04 12.48 6.74
CA GLY A 99 0.69 12.99 7.93
C GLY A 99 -0.02 12.58 9.23
N GLY A 100 0.74 12.63 10.32
CA GLY A 100 0.22 12.69 11.68
C GLY A 100 -0.15 11.34 12.29
N GLN A 101 0.83 10.68 12.93
CA GLN A 101 0.80 10.40 14.37
C GLN A 101 2.02 9.56 14.78
N ASN A 102 2.56 9.90 15.94
CA ASN A 102 3.67 9.24 16.61
C ASN A 102 3.16 7.97 17.32
N PRO A 103 3.71 6.76 17.11
CA PRO A 103 3.50 5.67 18.04
C PRO A 103 4.80 5.37 18.79
N ARG A 104 4.75 5.67 20.09
CA ARG A 104 5.60 5.07 21.11
C ARG A 104 5.58 3.54 20.99
N ASN A 105 6.73 2.93 21.25
CA ASN A 105 6.97 1.53 21.63
C ASN A 105 5.75 0.59 21.53
N SER A 106 5.75 -0.30 20.55
CA SER A 106 4.99 -1.55 20.64
C SER A 106 5.84 -2.71 20.12
N PHE A 107 6.81 -3.13 20.94
CA PHE A 107 7.40 -4.47 20.82
C PHE A 107 6.38 -5.48 21.35
N GLY A 108 5.43 -5.87 20.50
CA GLY A 108 4.54 -7.00 20.77
C GLY A 108 5.18 -8.30 20.33
N ILE A 109 5.77 -9.04 21.27
CA ILE A 109 6.21 -10.42 21.03
C ILE A 109 4.95 -11.28 20.92
N ARG A 110 4.70 -11.86 19.74
CA ARG A 110 3.64 -12.87 19.58
C ARG A 110 4.11 -14.18 20.23
N PRO A 111 3.29 -14.84 21.06
CA PRO A 111 3.63 -16.16 21.57
C PRO A 111 3.58 -17.20 20.43
N PRO A 112 4.46 -18.22 20.47
CA PRO A 112 4.50 -19.26 19.44
C PRO A 112 3.21 -20.08 19.44
N THR A 113 2.62 -20.25 18.26
CA THR A 113 1.46 -21.13 18.05
C THR A 113 1.86 -22.58 18.27
N SER A 114 1.26 -23.22 19.28
CA SER A 114 1.36 -24.66 19.50
C SER A 114 0.69 -25.40 18.34
N ILE A 115 1.42 -26.32 17.72
CA ILE A 115 0.90 -27.22 16.69
C ILE A 115 0.16 -28.33 17.44
N ALA A 116 -1.15 -28.42 17.24
CA ALA A 116 -1.96 -29.58 17.59
C ALA A 116 -2.19 -30.43 16.33
#